data_AF-A0A8X6YVB4-F1
#
_entry.id   AF-A0A8X6YVB4-F1
#
_cell.length_a   1.000
_cell.length_b   1.000
_cell.length_c   1.000
_cell.angle_alpha   90.00
_cell.angle_beta   90.00
_cell.angle_gamma   90.00
#
_symmetry.space_group_name_H-M   'P 1'
#
loop_
_entity.id
_entity.type
_entity.pdbx_description
1 polymer ?
#
loop_
_entity_poly.entity_id
_entity_poly.type
_entity_poly.pdbx_seq_one_letter_code
_entity_poly.pdbx_strand_id
1 'polypeptide(L)'
;MIRSLVGRFEELGSLADYPGRGAHRNFRTEDNVENVRQSVADDASVSSRRRSSQLGISRTTLRRTLKLDLKMYPYKIQIVKHC
;
A
#
# COMPACT_ATOMS: atom_id res chain seq x y z
N MET A 1 12.44 -27.61 18.81
CA MET A 1 11.00 -27.63 18.47
C MET A 1 10.08 -27.60 19.68
N ILE A 2 10.26 -28.46 20.69
CA ILE A 2 9.33 -28.54 21.84
C ILE A 2 9.32 -27.25 22.68
N ARG A 3 10.49 -26.66 22.99
CA ARG A 3 10.58 -25.44 23.82
C ARG A 3 9.83 -24.24 23.23
N SER A 4 9.91 -24.05 21.91
CA SER A 4 9.19 -22.97 21.21
C SER A 4 7.68 -23.18 21.12
N LEU A 5 7.21 -24.42 21.32
CA LEU A 5 5.78 -24.73 21.37
C LEU A 5 5.22 -24.45 22.77
N VAL A 6 5.97 -24.85 23.80
CA VAL A 6 5.63 -24.61 25.21
C VAL A 6 5.56 -23.11 25.50
N GLY A 7 6.55 -22.32 25.05
CA GLY A 7 6.50 -20.86 25.24
C GLY A 7 5.30 -20.19 24.55
N ARG A 8 4.91 -20.63 23.34
CA ARG A 8 3.70 -20.12 22.67
C ARG A 8 2.42 -20.47 23.43
N PHE A 9 2.36 -21.67 24.00
CA PHE A 9 1.22 -22.12 24.79
C PHE A 9 1.09 -21.33 26.09
N GLU A 10 2.21 -21.04 26.77
CA GLU A 10 2.21 -20.21 27.98
C GLU A 10 1.78 -18.76 27.69
N GLU A 11 2.16 -18.20 26.55
CA GLU A 11 1.82 -16.81 26.17
C GLU A 11 0.39 -16.65 25.62
N LEU A 12 -0.04 -17.51 24.69
CA LEU A 12 -1.35 -17.39 24.01
C LEU A 12 -2.42 -18.35 24.53
N GLY A 13 -2.08 -19.32 25.37
CA GLY A 13 -2.99 -20.40 25.79
C GLY A 13 -3.41 -21.34 24.65
N SER A 14 -2.76 -21.24 23.49
CA SER A 14 -3.13 -21.96 22.27
C SER A 14 -1.92 -22.51 21.55
N LEU A 15 -2.07 -23.70 20.98
CA LEU A 15 -1.05 -24.35 20.14
C LEU A 15 -1.10 -23.89 18.68
N ALA A 16 -2.07 -23.04 18.32
CA ALA A 16 -2.19 -22.49 16.97
C ALA A 16 -0.99 -21.58 16.62
N ASP A 17 -0.65 -21.54 15.33
CA ASP A 17 0.33 -20.57 14.84
C ASP A 17 -0.18 -19.13 15.04
N TYR A 18 0.74 -18.20 15.28
CA TYR A 18 0.40 -16.79 15.41
C TYR A 18 -0.37 -16.32 14.16
N PRO A 19 -1.53 -15.64 14.34
CA PRO A 19 -2.20 -15.01 13.22
C PRO A 19 -1.26 -13.94 12.66
N GLY A 20 -0.79 -14.11 11.41
CA GLY A 20 0.09 -13.13 10.76
C GLY A 20 1.47 -13.62 10.33
N ARG A 21 1.77 -14.94 10.35
CA ARG A 21 3.00 -15.50 9.76
C ARG A 21 3.03 -15.47 8.22
N GLY A 22 2.36 -14.50 7.59
CA GLY A 22 2.42 -14.21 6.16
C GLY A 22 3.27 -12.97 5.88
N ALA A 23 3.92 -12.90 4.72
CA ALA A 23 4.83 -11.81 4.39
C ALA A 23 4.09 -10.46 4.28
N HIS A 24 4.40 -9.52 5.18
CA HIS A 24 4.05 -8.11 5.02
C HIS A 24 4.89 -7.46 3.91
N ARG A 25 4.47 -7.60 2.65
CA ARG A 25 5.03 -6.83 1.53
C ARG A 25 4.15 -5.63 1.21
N ASN A 26 3.94 -4.75 2.19
CA ASN A 26 3.15 -3.55 1.99
C ASN A 26 4.04 -2.33 1.88
N PHE A 27 4.57 -2.08 0.69
CA PHE A 27 5.01 -0.73 0.29
C PHE A 27 3.84 0.28 0.31
N ARG A 28 2.60 -0.20 0.48
CA ARG A 28 1.37 0.58 0.68
C ARG A 28 1.15 0.84 2.18
N THR A 29 2.16 1.41 2.82
CA THR A 29 2.01 2.04 4.14
C THR A 29 1.07 3.24 4.01
N GLU A 30 0.35 3.59 5.07
CA GLU A 30 -0.55 4.74 5.10
C GLU A 30 0.14 6.03 4.64
N ASP A 31 1.38 6.27 5.08
CA ASP A 31 2.21 7.41 4.66
C ASP A 31 2.40 7.48 3.13
N ASN A 32 2.67 6.34 2.50
CA ASN A 32 2.86 6.29 1.05
C ASN A 32 1.55 6.50 0.29
N VAL A 33 0.43 6.06 0.86
CA VAL A 33 -0.89 6.34 0.28
C VAL A 33 -1.17 7.84 0.36
N GLU A 34 -0.86 8.48 1.47
CA GLU A 34 -1.08 9.91 1.65
C GLU A 34 -0.18 10.77 0.76
N ASN A 35 1.11 10.42 0.66
CA ASN A 35 2.03 11.08 -0.28
C ASN A 35 1.54 10.98 -1.73
N VAL A 36 0.97 9.83 -2.11
CA VAL A 36 0.35 9.66 -3.44
C VAL A 36 -0.92 10.50 -3.56
N ARG A 37 -1.77 10.60 -2.52
CA ARG A 37 -2.96 11.46 -2.53
C ARG A 37 -2.58 12.93 -2.72
N GLN A 38 -1.61 13.42 -1.96
CA GLN A 38 -1.15 14.80 -2.06
C GLN A 38 -0.61 15.09 -3.47
N SER A 39 0.26 14.23 -4.01
CA SER A 39 0.77 14.39 -5.39
C SER A 39 -0.33 14.36 -6.46
N VAL A 40 -1.44 13.65 -6.23
CA VAL A 40 -2.61 13.66 -7.12
C VAL A 40 -3.37 14.97 -7.01
N ALA A 41 -3.53 15.49 -5.79
CA ALA A 41 -4.24 16.74 -5.52
C ALA A 41 -3.46 17.96 -6.02
N ASP A 42 -2.13 17.95 -5.91
CA ASP A 42 -1.26 19.02 -6.39
C ASP A 42 -1.30 19.10 -7.93
N ASP A 43 -1.04 17.97 -8.61
CA ASP A 43 -0.99 17.92 -10.07
C ASP A 43 -1.56 16.60 -10.61
N ALA A 44 -2.85 16.62 -10.96
CA ALA A 44 -3.53 15.45 -11.52
C ALA A 44 -3.05 15.06 -12.94
N SER A 45 -2.45 15.99 -13.69
CA SER A 45 -2.00 15.78 -15.07
C SER A 45 -0.69 14.98 -15.18
N VAL A 46 0.03 14.81 -14.07
CA VAL A 46 1.33 14.14 -14.05
C VAL A 46 1.18 12.66 -14.40
N SER A 47 1.93 12.22 -15.41
CA SER A 47 1.93 10.81 -15.81
C SER A 47 2.38 9.89 -14.67
N SER A 48 1.80 8.69 -14.58
CA SER A 48 2.17 7.72 -13.54
C SER A 48 3.67 7.37 -13.56
N ARG A 49 4.34 7.47 -14.71
CA ARG A 49 5.79 7.26 -14.80
C ARG A 49 6.56 8.37 -14.09
N ARG A 50 6.22 9.63 -14.35
CA ARG A 50 6.85 10.78 -13.69
C ARG A 50 6.60 10.78 -12.19
N ARG A 51 5.35 10.54 -11.77
CA ARG A 51 4.98 10.46 -10.35
C ARG A 51 5.74 9.35 -9.62
N SER A 52 5.92 8.18 -10.24
CA SER A 52 6.71 7.08 -9.68
C SER A 52 8.17 7.49 -9.44
N SER A 53 8.78 8.23 -10.36
CA SER A 53 10.14 8.76 -10.18
C SER A 53 10.22 9.84 -9.09
N GLN A 54 9.22 10.73 -9.00
CA GLN A 54 9.18 11.80 -7.98
C GLN A 54 9.01 11.24 -6.57
N LEU A 55 8.13 10.25 -6.39
CA LEU A 55 7.84 9.66 -5.08
C LEU A 55 8.83 8.54 -4.70
N GLY A 56 9.71 8.11 -5.61
CA GLY A 56 10.62 6.97 -5.38
C GLY A 56 9.91 5.61 -5.25
N ILE A 57 8.63 5.52 -5.61
CA ILE A 57 7.81 4.32 -5.49
C ILE A 57 7.84 3.55 -6.82
N SER A 58 7.85 2.21 -6.78
CA SER A 58 7.74 1.41 -8.00
C SER A 58 6.43 1.66 -8.75
N ARG A 59 6.47 1.61 -10.08
CA ARG A 59 5.28 1.84 -10.93
C ARG A 59 4.13 0.87 -10.63
N THR A 60 4.44 -0.37 -10.24
CA THR A 60 3.44 -1.39 -9.90
C THR A 60 2.73 -1.08 -8.59
N THR A 61 3.47 -0.62 -7.57
CA THR A 61 2.90 -0.16 -6.30
C THR A 61 2.04 1.08 -6.52
N LEU A 62 2.54 2.09 -7.24
CA LEU A 62 1.78 3.31 -7.54
C LEU A 62 0.45 2.99 -8.24
N ARG A 63 0.48 2.13 -9.26
CA ARG A 63 -0.74 1.68 -9.96
C ARG A 63 -1.73 1.00 -9.01
N ARG A 64 -1.26 0.17 -8.07
CA ARG A 64 -2.11 -0.49 -7.08
C ARG A 64 -2.73 0.52 -6.13
N THR A 65 -1.96 1.46 -5.61
CA THR A 65 -2.43 2.54 -4.73
C THR A 65 -3.51 3.38 -5.41
N LEU A 66 -3.28 3.82 -6.64
CA LEU A 66 -4.27 4.59 -7.42
C LEU A 66 -5.58 3.82 -7.61
N LYS A 67 -5.51 2.52 -7.95
CA LYS A 67 -6.70 1.70 -8.23
C LYS A 67 -7.47 1.29 -6.97
N LEU A 68 -6.77 0.91 -5.91
CA LEU A 68 -7.38 0.23 -4.76
C LEU A 68 -7.65 1.19 -3.61
N ASP A 69 -6.75 2.15 -3.33
CA ASP A 69 -6.91 3.10 -2.23
C ASP A 69 -7.66 4.35 -2.68
N LEU A 70 -7.26 4.92 -3.83
CA LEU A 70 -7.87 6.14 -4.38
C LEU A 70 -9.04 5.86 -5.33
N LYS A 71 -9.28 4.58 -5.68
CA LYS A 71 -10.38 4.14 -6.57
C LYS A 71 -10.42 4.91 -7.90
N MET A 72 -9.25 5.27 -8.43
CA MET A 72 -9.08 5.89 -9.74
C MET A 72 -9.05 4.81 -10.82
N TYR A 73 -9.95 4.91 -11.78
CA TYR A 73 -10.08 3.95 -12.88
C TYR A 73 -9.90 4.67 -14.22
N PRO A 74 -9.07 4.14 -15.15
CA PRO A 74 -8.79 4.82 -16.43
C PRO A 74 -10.03 5.15 -17.26
N TYR A 75 -11.09 4.34 -17.17
CA TYR A 75 -12.33 4.52 -17.92
C TYR A 75 -13.30 5.51 -17.26
N LYS A 76 -13.06 5.90 -16.01
CA LYS A 76 -13.82 6.97 -15.37
C LYS A 76 -13.12 8.28 -15.73
N ILE A 77 -13.69 9.01 -16.68
CA ILE A 77 -13.19 10.32 -17.11
C ILE A 77 -13.21 11.23 -15.86
N GLN A 78 -12.03 11.55 -15.36
CA GLN A 78 -11.88 12.54 -14.30
C GLN A 78 -11.62 13.89 -14.96
N ILE A 79 -12.62 14.77 -14.94
CA ILE A 79 -12.46 16.17 -15.36
C ILE A 79 -11.70 16.88 -14.24
N VAL A 80 -10.39 16.64 -14.14
CA VAL A 80 -9.53 17.37 -13.21
C VAL A 80 -8.64 18.25 -14.07
N LYS A 81 -9.07 19.51 -14.20
CA LYS A 81 -8.30 20.56 -14.87
C LYS A 81 -7.81 21.51 -13.79
N HIS A 82 -6.51 21.47 -13.52
CA HIS A 82 -5.80 22.59 -12.93
C HIS A 82 -5.18 23.35 -14.10
N CYS A 83 -5.65 24.58 -14.29
CA CYS A 83 -5.16 25.51 -15.30
C CYS A 83 -3.92 26.22 -14.77
#